data_AF-A0A180FM55-F1
#
_entry.id   AF-A0A180FM55-F1
#
_cell.length_a   1.000
_cell.length_b   1.000
_cell.length_c   1.000
_cell.angle_alpha   90.00
_cell.angle_beta   90.00
_cell.angle_gamma   90.00
#
_symmetry.space_group_name_H-M   'P 1'
#
loop_
_entity.id
_entity.type
_entity.pdbx_description
1 polymer ?
#
loop_
_entity_poly.entity_id
_entity_poly.type
_entity_poly.pdbx_seq_one_letter_code
_entity_poly.pdbx_strand_id
1 'polypeptide(L)'
;MRLYPSLCLFEGTIVSVGRGTDFPFQVLGCPDVKYGTFQFTPVSLPGFDANPLQKDKRCYGIDLREIPFEGGFSLRFLLDFYRKAGKDRRAFFSRPEWFDLLAGSGELRRQITGGMTEKEIRASWQPELKAYKQMRKKYLLYEER
;
A
#
# COMPACT_ATOMS: atom_id res chain seq x y z
N MET A 1 -1.40 -14.70 0.57
CA MET A 1 -1.51 -13.27 0.21
C MET A 1 -0.23 -12.82 -0.49
N ARG A 2 -0.31 -12.41 -1.76
CA ARG A 2 0.87 -12.11 -2.60
C ARG A 2 1.32 -10.64 -2.51
N LEU A 3 0.37 -9.72 -2.34
CA LEU A 3 0.60 -8.28 -2.46
C LEU A 3 0.69 -7.55 -1.11
N TYR A 4 0.60 -8.28 0.00
CA TYR A 4 0.56 -7.68 1.34
C TYR A 4 1.67 -6.65 1.59
N PRO A 5 2.96 -6.91 1.26
CA PRO A 5 4.03 -5.92 1.47
C PRO A 5 3.78 -4.58 0.76
N SER A 6 3.12 -4.60 -0.39
CA SER A 6 2.79 -3.40 -1.16
C SER A 6 1.51 -2.72 -0.66
N LEU A 7 0.53 -3.51 -0.23
CA LEU A 7 -0.80 -3.02 0.12
C LEU A 7 -0.94 -2.58 1.58
N CYS A 8 -0.14 -3.12 2.51
CA CYS A 8 -0.21 -2.76 3.92
C CYS A 8 0.09 -1.26 4.16
N LEU A 9 0.91 -0.64 3.30
CA LEU A 9 1.19 0.80 3.38
C LEU A 9 -0.07 1.67 3.28
N PHE A 10 -1.13 1.19 2.63
CA PHE A 10 -2.39 1.92 2.54
C PHE A 10 -3.14 2.01 3.88
N GLU A 11 -2.79 1.21 4.89
CA GLU A 11 -3.38 1.31 6.24
C GLU A 11 -3.06 2.65 6.93
N GLY A 12 -2.05 3.39 6.46
CA GLY A 12 -1.76 4.77 6.85
C GLY A 12 -2.47 5.84 6.02
N THR A 13 -3.37 5.45 5.11
CA THR A 13 -4.02 6.33 4.12
C THR A 13 -5.55 6.30 4.23
N ILE A 14 -6.22 7.12 3.41
CA ILE A 14 -7.69 7.11 3.28
C ILE A 14 -8.26 5.93 2.48
N VAL A 15 -7.39 5.15 1.82
CA VAL A 15 -7.79 4.09 0.88
C VAL A 15 -8.07 2.80 1.63
N SER A 16 -9.27 2.24 1.45
CA SER A 16 -9.62 0.93 1.96
C SER A 16 -8.85 -0.16 1.22
N VAL A 17 -8.29 -1.10 1.98
CA VAL A 17 -7.60 -2.30 1.50
C VAL A 17 -8.53 -3.52 1.40
N GLY A 18 -9.85 -3.31 1.42
CA GLY A 18 -10.84 -4.39 1.39
C GLY A 18 -11.09 -5.07 2.73
N ARG A 19 -10.66 -4.49 3.86
CA ARG A 19 -11.17 -4.94 5.18
C ARG A 19 -12.68 -4.69 5.20
N GLY A 20 -13.44 -5.61 5.79
CA GLY A 20 -14.91 -5.59 5.74
C GLY A 20 -15.52 -6.17 4.45
N THR A 21 -14.74 -6.94 3.69
CA THR A 21 -15.19 -7.79 2.59
C THR A 21 -14.53 -9.17 2.71
N ASP A 22 -14.92 -10.13 1.87
CA ASP A 22 -14.32 -11.47 1.82
C ASP A 22 -12.90 -11.50 1.18
N PHE A 23 -12.37 -10.34 0.79
CA PHE A 23 -11.11 -10.23 0.04
C PHE A 23 -10.19 -9.12 0.58
N PRO A 24 -9.82 -9.14 1.87
CA PRO A 24 -8.88 -8.18 2.43
C PRO A 24 -7.50 -8.31 1.77
N PHE A 25 -6.82 -7.18 1.57
CA PHE A 25 -5.52 -7.06 0.90
C PHE A 25 -5.50 -7.64 -0.53
N GLN A 26 -6.64 -7.59 -1.21
CA GLN A 26 -6.78 -8.02 -2.61
C GLN A 26 -7.51 -6.98 -3.47
N VAL A 27 -7.95 -5.88 -2.87
CA VAL A 27 -8.57 -4.74 -3.55
C VAL A 27 -8.08 -3.45 -2.90
N LEU A 28 -8.20 -2.36 -3.65
CA LEU A 28 -7.98 -1.00 -3.14
C LEU A 28 -9.12 -0.11 -3.58
N GLY A 29 -9.60 0.78 -2.71
CA GLY A 29 -10.62 1.74 -3.11
C GLY A 29 -10.92 2.84 -2.09
N CYS A 30 -11.55 3.90 -2.56
CA CYS A 30 -11.96 5.04 -1.74
C CYS A 30 -13.32 5.57 -2.28
N PRO A 31 -14.14 6.29 -1.49
CA PRO A 31 -15.51 6.69 -1.87
C PRO A 31 -15.57 7.82 -2.92
N ASP A 32 -14.87 7.66 -4.04
CA ASP A 32 -14.82 8.61 -5.15
C ASP A 32 -14.50 7.87 -6.46
N VAL A 33 -15.33 8.08 -7.47
CA VAL A 33 -15.24 7.42 -8.79
C VAL A 33 -13.88 7.60 -9.47
N LYS A 34 -13.09 8.62 -9.13
CA LYS A 34 -11.77 8.87 -9.72
C LYS A 34 -10.75 7.75 -9.44
N TYR A 35 -10.99 6.92 -8.42
CA TYR A 35 -10.04 5.89 -8.02
C TYR A 35 -10.08 4.65 -8.92
N GLY A 36 -11.21 4.37 -9.58
CA GLY A 36 -11.34 3.30 -10.56
C GLY A 36 -12.79 2.84 -10.77
N THR A 37 -12.96 1.77 -11.56
CA THR A 37 -14.29 1.27 -11.95
C THR A 37 -14.79 0.13 -11.08
N PHE A 38 -13.90 -0.61 -10.42
CA PHE A 38 -14.27 -1.69 -9.51
C PHE A 38 -14.90 -1.09 -8.26
N GLN A 39 -15.99 -1.70 -7.79
CA GLN A 39 -16.77 -1.21 -6.66
C GLN A 39 -16.86 -2.27 -5.56
N PHE A 40 -16.72 -1.83 -4.32
CA PHE A 40 -16.98 -2.65 -3.14
C PHE A 40 -17.43 -1.76 -1.98
N THR A 41 -18.13 -2.34 -1.01
CA THR A 41 -18.57 -1.64 0.19
C THR A 41 -18.06 -2.38 1.42
N PRO A 42 -17.11 -1.83 2.17
CA PRO A 42 -16.68 -2.38 3.45
C PRO A 42 -17.83 -2.41 4.44
N VAL A 43 -18.10 -3.57 5.05
CA VAL A 43 -19.10 -3.74 6.10
C VAL A 43 -18.50 -4.41 7.33
N SER A 44 -19.13 -4.23 8.48
CA SER A 44 -18.74 -4.94 9.71
C SER A 44 -19.19 -6.39 9.63
N LEU A 45 -18.26 -7.33 9.48
CA LEU A 45 -18.54 -8.76 9.44
C LEU A 45 -18.21 -9.41 10.80
N PRO A 46 -19.05 -10.32 11.33
CA PRO A 46 -18.72 -11.07 12.53
C PRO A 46 -17.38 -11.80 12.41
N GLY A 47 -16.47 -11.61 13.37
CA GLY A 47 -15.12 -12.20 13.35
C GLY A 47 -14.08 -11.41 12.56
N PHE A 48 -14.46 -10.28 11.96
CA PHE A 48 -13.57 -9.34 11.27
C PHE A 48 -13.47 -8.02 12.04
N ASP A 49 -12.75 -7.06 11.46
CA ASP A 49 -12.69 -5.68 11.94
C ASP A 49 -14.11 -5.08 12.04
N ALA A 50 -14.48 -4.60 13.23
CA ALA A 50 -15.79 -4.00 13.50
C ALA A 50 -15.94 -2.60 12.86
N ASN A 51 -14.82 -1.94 12.59
CA ASN A 51 -14.77 -0.58 12.05
C ASN A 51 -13.81 -0.50 10.85
N PRO A 52 -14.10 -1.23 9.76
CA PRO A 52 -13.24 -1.20 8.59
C PRO A 52 -13.19 0.22 7.99
N LEU A 53 -12.05 0.57 7.41
CA LEU A 53 -11.89 1.86 6.76
C LEU A 53 -12.91 2.02 5.62
N GLN A 54 -13.59 3.17 5.60
CA GLN A 54 -14.72 3.46 4.70
C GLN A 54 -15.94 2.55 4.89
N LYS A 55 -16.19 2.09 6.12
CA LYS A 55 -17.40 1.35 6.51
C LYS A 55 -18.67 1.99 5.95
N ASP A 56 -19.52 1.15 5.37
CA ASP A 56 -20.83 1.47 4.79
C ASP A 56 -20.79 2.49 3.63
N LYS A 57 -19.59 2.78 3.09
CA LYS A 57 -19.41 3.67 1.93
C LYS A 57 -19.00 2.87 0.70
N ARG A 58 -19.70 3.11 -0.41
CA ARG A 58 -19.34 2.56 -1.71
C ARG A 58 -17.98 3.09 -2.13
N CYS A 59 -16.98 2.23 -2.15
CA CYS A 59 -15.63 2.52 -2.59
C CYS A 59 -15.45 2.17 -4.06
N TYR A 60 -14.68 2.98 -4.75
CA TYR A 60 -14.28 2.81 -6.15
C TYR A 60 -12.76 2.62 -6.20
N GLY A 61 -12.29 1.74 -7.09
CA GLY A 61 -10.86 1.47 -7.21
C GLY A 61 -10.54 0.30 -8.12
N ILE A 62 -9.67 -0.59 -7.67
CA ILE A 62 -9.11 -1.67 -8.48
C ILE A 62 -9.22 -3.02 -7.77
N ASP A 63 -9.45 -4.06 -8.57
CA ASP A 63 -9.43 -5.46 -8.16
C ASP A 63 -8.06 -6.07 -8.48
N LEU A 64 -7.40 -6.65 -7.47
CA LEU A 64 -6.06 -7.21 -7.56
C LEU A 64 -6.06 -8.74 -7.34
N ARG A 65 -7.22 -9.39 -7.31
CA ARG A 65 -7.33 -10.84 -7.07
C ARG A 65 -6.66 -11.65 -8.19
N GLU A 66 -6.95 -11.28 -9.43
CA GLU A 66 -6.51 -12.01 -10.64
C GLU A 66 -5.27 -11.40 -11.32
N ILE A 67 -4.62 -10.40 -10.72
CA ILE A 67 -3.45 -9.79 -11.36
C ILE A 67 -2.24 -10.76 -11.35
N PRO A 68 -1.49 -10.88 -12.46
CA PRO A 68 -0.23 -11.61 -12.47
C PRO A 68 0.72 -11.08 -11.40
N PHE A 69 1.25 -11.99 -10.58
CA PHE A 69 2.23 -11.64 -9.57
C PHE A 69 3.64 -11.86 -10.13
N GLU A 70 4.29 -10.76 -10.50
CA GLU A 70 5.66 -10.77 -11.03
C GLU A 70 6.72 -10.89 -9.92
N GLY A 71 6.29 -10.98 -8.65
CA GLY A 71 7.19 -11.03 -7.50
C GLY A 71 7.49 -9.65 -6.91
N GLY A 72 7.90 -9.67 -5.65
CA GLY A 72 8.44 -8.50 -4.96
C GLY A 72 7.42 -7.48 -4.47
N PHE A 73 7.98 -6.36 -4.03
CA PHE A 73 7.28 -5.20 -3.49
C PHE A 73 7.06 -4.18 -4.61
N SER A 74 5.94 -3.43 -4.62
CA SER A 74 5.60 -2.42 -5.65
C SER A 74 4.99 -1.15 -5.03
N LEU A 75 5.53 0.02 -5.37
CA LEU A 75 4.95 1.33 -5.00
C LEU A 75 3.94 1.83 -6.04
N ARG A 76 3.85 1.18 -7.20
CA ARG A 76 3.01 1.59 -8.32
C ARG A 76 1.59 1.94 -7.89
N PHE A 77 0.98 1.09 -7.07
CA PHE A 77 -0.39 1.30 -6.60
C PHE A 77 -0.50 2.53 -5.70
N LEU A 78 0.41 2.67 -4.73
CA LEU A 78 0.42 3.78 -3.79
C LEU A 78 0.61 5.12 -4.51
N LEU A 79 1.56 5.17 -5.44
CA LEU A 79 1.83 6.35 -6.25
C LEU A 79 0.66 6.69 -7.19
N ASP A 80 0.01 5.69 -7.79
CA ASP A 80 -1.16 5.92 -8.64
C ASP A 80 -2.34 6.50 -7.85
N PHE A 81 -2.64 5.92 -6.68
CA PHE A 81 -3.71 6.42 -5.80
C PHE A 81 -3.39 7.81 -5.23
N TYR A 82 -2.13 8.07 -4.84
CA TYR A 82 -1.69 9.41 -4.43
C TYR A 82 -1.82 10.43 -5.56
N ARG A 83 -1.47 10.03 -6.79
CA ARG A 83 -1.63 10.88 -7.97
C ARG A 83 -3.10 11.22 -8.21
N LYS A 84 -3.97 10.20 -8.18
CA LYS A 84 -5.44 10.30 -8.36
C LYS A 84 -6.12 11.13 -7.26
N ALA A 85 -5.54 11.20 -6.07
CA ALA A 85 -6.06 12.07 -5.01
C ALA A 85 -6.08 13.55 -5.41
N GLY A 86 -5.22 13.99 -6.34
CA GLY A 86 -5.27 15.34 -6.91
C GLY A 86 -5.25 16.45 -5.86
N LYS A 87 -6.34 17.21 -5.75
CA LYS A 87 -6.50 18.30 -4.76
C LYS A 87 -6.55 17.77 -3.31
N ASP A 88 -6.94 16.52 -3.13
CA ASP A 88 -7.11 15.88 -1.82
C ASP A 88 -5.83 15.25 -1.27
N ARG A 89 -4.68 15.45 -1.95
CA ARG A 89 -3.37 14.90 -1.53
C ARG A 89 -3.00 15.26 -0.09
N ARG A 90 -3.44 16.42 0.41
CA ARG A 90 -3.22 16.84 1.81
C ARG A 90 -3.85 15.87 2.81
N ALA A 91 -4.98 15.26 2.46
CA ALA A 91 -5.70 14.32 3.31
C ALA A 91 -5.34 12.85 3.01
N PHE A 92 -4.54 12.57 1.97
CA PHE A 92 -4.28 11.20 1.51
C PHE A 92 -3.67 10.33 2.60
N PHE A 93 -2.63 10.84 3.27
CA PHE A 93 -2.04 10.22 4.45
C PHE A 93 -2.86 10.63 5.68
N SER A 94 -3.95 9.90 5.93
CA SER A 94 -4.86 10.15 7.07
C SER A 94 -4.20 9.84 8.42
N ARG A 95 -3.19 8.96 8.43
CA ARG A 95 -2.44 8.56 9.64
C ARG A 95 -0.94 8.56 9.31
N PRO A 96 -0.31 9.74 9.16
CA PRO A 96 1.05 9.86 8.67
C PRO A 96 2.08 9.18 9.58
N GLU A 97 1.90 9.22 10.90
CA GLU A 97 2.80 8.55 11.86
C GLU A 97 2.72 7.03 11.73
N TRP A 98 1.51 6.50 11.47
CA TRP A 98 1.30 5.07 11.22
C TRP A 98 1.90 4.64 9.89
N PHE A 99 1.75 5.47 8.85
CA PHE A 99 2.40 5.23 7.56
C PHE A 99 3.93 5.18 7.71
N ASP A 100 4.50 6.15 8.42
CA ASP A 100 5.95 6.24 8.64
C ASP A 100 6.47 5.04 9.45
N LEU A 101 5.69 4.56 10.43
CA LEU A 101 6.01 3.34 11.19
C LEU A 101 6.02 2.10 10.30
N LEU A 102 5.01 1.92 9.45
CA LEU A 102 4.93 0.80 8.50
C LEU A 102 6.06 0.83 7.47
N ALA A 103 6.43 2.03 7.00
CA ALA A 103 7.52 2.24 6.06
C ALA A 103 8.92 2.15 6.72
N GLY A 104 8.98 2.13 8.06
CA GLY A 104 10.23 2.13 8.84
C GLY A 104 10.88 3.51 9.00
N SER A 105 10.40 4.54 8.31
CA SER A 105 10.79 5.94 8.49
C SER A 105 9.81 6.88 7.77
N GLY A 106 9.89 8.18 8.07
CA GLY A 106 9.15 9.20 7.33
C GLY A 106 9.71 9.55 5.95
N GLU A 107 10.80 8.90 5.51
CA GLU A 107 11.47 9.23 4.26
C GLU A 107 10.57 8.91 3.05
N LEU A 108 9.98 7.71 3.01
CA LEU A 108 9.11 7.31 1.90
C LEU A 108 7.96 8.30 1.69
N ARG A 109 7.30 8.73 2.78
CA ARG A 109 6.22 9.72 2.70
C ARG A 109 6.72 11.04 2.13
N ARG A 110 7.85 11.54 2.62
CA ARG A 110 8.48 12.78 2.10
C ARG A 110 8.77 12.67 0.61
N GLN A 111 9.38 11.58 0.17
CA GLN A 111 9.71 11.33 -1.24
C GLN A 111 8.46 11.32 -2.14
N ILE A 112 7.39 10.63 -1.70
CA ILE A 112 6.10 10.61 -2.41
C ILE A 112 5.50 12.01 -2.48
N THR A 113 5.47 12.74 -1.36
CA THR A 113 4.92 14.11 -1.33
C THR A 113 5.76 15.11 -2.11
N GLY A 114 7.07 14.88 -2.20
CA GLY A 114 8.03 15.64 -3.02
C GLY A 114 7.98 15.30 -4.51
N GLY A 115 7.15 14.34 -4.92
CA GLY A 115 6.92 14.00 -6.33
C GLY A 115 7.97 13.08 -6.95
N MET A 116 8.76 12.38 -6.14
CA MET A 116 9.72 11.40 -6.65
C MET A 116 9.02 10.22 -7.32
N THR A 117 9.62 9.72 -8.39
CA THR A 117 9.17 8.53 -9.12
C THR A 117 9.52 7.25 -8.35
N GLU A 118 8.82 6.14 -8.66
CA GLU A 118 9.15 4.84 -8.07
C GLU A 118 10.61 4.43 -8.31
N LYS A 119 11.16 4.77 -9.48
CA LYS A 119 12.55 4.48 -9.83
C LYS A 119 13.53 5.21 -8.92
N GLU A 120 13.29 6.49 -8.66
CA GLU A 120 14.16 7.32 -7.80
C GLU A 120 14.07 6.87 -6.34
N ILE A 121 12.87 6.60 -5.83
CA ILE A 121 12.65 6.07 -4.48
C ILE A 121 13.38 4.73 -4.31
N ARG A 122 13.26 3.81 -5.27
CA ARG A 122 13.96 2.52 -5.20
C ARG A 122 15.47 2.65 -5.32
N ALA A 123 15.94 3.65 -6.07
CA ALA A 123 17.37 3.93 -6.19
C ALA A 123 17.94 4.39 -4.83
N SER A 124 17.18 5.17 -4.05
CA SER A 124 17.62 5.64 -2.73
C SER A 124 17.80 4.48 -1.73
N TRP A 125 17.09 3.36 -1.91
CA TRP A 125 17.22 2.18 -1.03
C TRP A 125 18.42 1.29 -1.36
N GLN A 126 18.99 1.40 -2.56
CA GLN A 126 20.03 0.47 -3.02
C GLN A 126 21.25 0.39 -2.10
N PRO A 127 21.78 1.48 -1.52
CA PRO A 127 22.92 1.40 -0.61
C PRO A 127 22.63 0.53 0.63
N GLU A 128 21.51 0.78 1.32
CA GLU A 128 21.13 0.03 2.52
C GLU A 128 20.74 -1.41 2.20
N LEU A 129 20.05 -1.65 1.08
CA LEU A 129 19.73 -3.00 0.61
C LEU A 129 20.99 -3.80 0.30
N LYS A 130 22.02 -3.19 -0.31
CA LYS A 130 23.31 -3.85 -0.55
C LYS A 130 24.02 -4.16 0.76
N ALA A 131 24.05 -3.23 1.71
CA ALA A 131 24.64 -3.45 3.03
C ALA A 131 23.93 -4.59 3.78
N TYR A 132 22.59 -4.61 3.77
CA TYR A 132 21.79 -5.68 4.37
C TYR A 132 22.03 -7.03 3.71
N LYS A 133 22.07 -7.08 2.37
CA LYS A 133 22.40 -8.30 1.62
C LYS A 133 23.78 -8.85 1.99
N GLN A 134 24.76 -7.98 2.21
CA GLN A 134 26.09 -8.41 2.64
C GLN A 134 26.08 -8.90 4.10
N MET A 135 25.36 -8.22 4.98
CA MET A 135 25.23 -8.61 6.39
C MET A 135 24.55 -9.97 6.56
N ARG A 136 23.43 -10.20 5.86
CA ARG A 136 22.61 -11.42 6.02
C ARG A 136 23.34 -12.71 5.62
N LYS A 137 24.36 -12.63 4.75
CA LYS A 137 25.14 -13.80 4.29
C LYS A 137 25.73 -14.63 5.43
N LYS A 138 26.05 -14.01 6.56
CA LYS A 138 26.59 -14.69 7.75
C LYS A 138 25.59 -15.65 8.41
N TYR A 139 24.31 -15.51 8.08
CA TYR A 139 23.21 -16.18 8.78
C TYR A 139 22.33 -16.99 7.82
N LEU A 140 22.70 -17.13 6.55
CA LEU A 140 21.92 -17.89 5.57
C LEU A 140 22.10 -19.39 5.80
N LEU A 141 20.98 -20.12 5.94
CA LEU A 141 20.94 -21.58 6.01
C LEU A 141 20.71 -22.25 4.64
N TYR A 142 20.35 -21.45 3.64
CA TYR A 142 20.08 -21.88 2.26
C TYR A 142 20.83 -20.98 1.29
N GLU A 143 21.10 -21.49 0.08
CA GLU A 143 21.75 -20.72 -0.97
C GLU A 143 21.00 -19.42 -1.29
N GLU A 144 21.77 -18.38 -1.61
CA GLU A 144 21.22 -17.08 -1.95
C GLU A 144 20.57 -17.14 -3.33
N ARG A 145 19.29 -16.74 -3.40
CA ARG A 145 18.54 -16.53 -4.65
C ARG A 145 18.57 -15.06 -5.07
#